data_AF-A0A939WIY6-F1
#
_entry.id   AF-A0A939WIY6-F1
#
_cell.length_a   1.000
_cell.length_b   1.000
_cell.length_c   1.000
_cell.angle_alpha   90.00
_cell.angle_beta   90.00
_cell.angle_gamma   90.00
#
_symmetry.space_group_name_H-M   'P 1'
#
loop_
_entity.id
_entity.type
_entity.pdbx_description
1 polymer ?
#
loop_
_entity_poly.entity_id
_entity_poly.type
_entity_poly.pdbx_seq_one_letter_code
_entity_poly.pdbx_strand_id
1 'polypeptide(L)'
;MKKLFAVLLLIAVCLAGVFAQDYFELPDGQVSWIDEKWDAEWVFDFDNEVVILKDAKKGDVIFTFTEDNITDFDYEILAGGAKLSIWCYCPATYRAYKFTSRYDFDINMQIAPDWTDDIYDTVIKLQ
;
A
#
# COMPACT_ATOMS: atom_id res chain seq x y z
N MET A 1 1.77 6.87 16.93
CA MET A 1 2.74 5.90 16.37
C MET A 1 2.54 5.96 14.88
N LYS A 2 3.59 6.29 14.14
CA LYS A 2 3.58 6.57 12.69
C LYS A 2 2.96 5.41 11.90
N LYS A 3 1.64 5.40 11.72
CA LYS A 3 0.90 4.26 11.12
C LYS A 3 1.23 4.08 9.64
N LEU A 4 1.35 5.19 8.92
CA LEU A 4 1.62 5.16 7.49
C LEU A 4 3.06 4.74 7.17
N PHE A 5 4.00 4.93 8.10
CA PHE A 5 5.35 4.39 7.98
C PHE A 5 5.37 2.89 7.78
N ALA A 6 4.45 2.15 8.40
CA ALA A 6 4.44 0.71 8.23
C ALA A 6 3.87 0.32 6.85
N VAL A 7 2.90 1.05 6.29
CA VAL A 7 2.48 0.90 4.88
C VAL A 7 3.68 1.12 3.95
N LEU A 8 4.48 2.15 4.20
CA LEU A 8 5.69 2.43 3.44
C LEU A 8 6.79 1.37 3.68
N LEU A 9 6.90 0.86 4.91
CA LEU A 9 7.81 -0.23 5.27
C LEU A 9 7.51 -1.50 4.47
N LEU A 10 6.23 -1.85 4.26
CA LEU A 10 5.85 -2.97 3.40
C LEU A 10 6.42 -2.83 2.00
N ILE A 11 6.33 -1.63 1.44
CA ILE A 11 6.87 -1.36 0.11
C ILE A 11 8.39 -1.42 0.09
N ALA A 12 9.04 -0.82 1.08
CA ALA A 12 10.47 -0.88 1.20
C ALA A 12 10.97 -2.32 1.41
N VAL A 13 10.22 -3.21 2.07
CA VAL A 13 10.54 -4.64 2.19
C VAL A 13 10.37 -5.36 0.86
N CYS A 14 9.33 -5.03 0.08
CA CYS A 14 9.22 -5.52 -1.30
C CYS A 14 10.49 -5.14 -2.05
N LEU A 15 10.86 -3.86 -2.10
CA LEU A 15 12.01 -3.36 -2.87
C LEU A 15 13.37 -3.86 -2.34
N ALA A 16 13.51 -4.07 -1.02
CA ALA A 16 14.74 -4.49 -0.36
C ALA A 16 15.09 -5.98 -0.53
N GLY A 17 14.31 -6.76 -1.29
CA GLY A 17 14.66 -8.13 -1.72
C GLY A 17 16.02 -8.27 -2.44
N VAL A 18 16.77 -7.17 -2.61
CA VAL A 18 18.07 -7.12 -3.26
C VAL A 18 19.22 -6.70 -2.32
N PHE A 19 19.02 -6.08 -1.15
CA PHE A 19 20.15 -5.59 -0.33
C PHE A 19 19.99 -5.71 1.20
N ALA A 20 20.93 -6.46 1.77
CA ALA A 20 21.44 -6.58 3.14
C ALA A 20 20.72 -5.92 4.35
N GLN A 21 20.65 -6.74 5.39
CA GLN A 21 20.01 -6.68 6.70
C GLN A 21 20.36 -5.55 7.67
N ASP A 22 21.12 -4.49 7.31
CA ASP A 22 21.75 -3.62 8.33
C ASP A 22 21.34 -2.14 8.34
N TYR A 23 20.64 -1.59 7.35
CA TYR A 23 20.03 -0.26 7.45
C TYR A 23 18.75 -0.25 6.62
N PHE A 24 17.60 -0.46 7.25
CA PHE A 24 16.32 -0.28 6.58
C PHE A 24 15.98 1.21 6.58
N GLU A 25 16.62 1.96 5.70
CA GLU A 25 16.16 3.29 5.32
C GLU A 25 15.04 3.11 4.27
N LEU A 26 13.95 3.85 4.41
CA LEU A 26 12.93 3.89 3.37
C LEU A 26 13.61 4.44 2.09
N PRO A 27 13.30 3.88 0.91
CA PRO A 27 13.83 4.44 -0.33
C PRO A 27 13.35 5.87 -0.49
N ASP A 28 14.24 6.77 -0.93
CA ASP A 28 13.86 8.16 -1.24
C ASP A 28 12.90 8.20 -2.44
N GLY A 29 12.00 9.18 -2.45
CA GLY A 29 11.14 9.49 -3.59
C GLY A 29 9.77 8.78 -3.61
N GLN A 30 9.32 8.42 -4.81
CA GLN A 30 8.00 7.84 -5.07
C GLN A 30 8.13 6.52 -5.82
N VAL A 31 7.34 5.53 -5.42
CA VAL A 31 7.21 4.26 -6.15
C VAL A 31 5.73 3.97 -6.37
N SER A 32 5.37 3.51 -7.57
CA SER A 32 3.98 3.30 -7.92
C SER A 32 3.64 1.89 -8.37
N TRP A 33 2.41 1.48 -8.07
CA TRP A 33 1.80 0.24 -8.52
C TRP A 33 0.54 0.56 -9.33
N ILE A 34 0.35 -0.16 -10.43
CA ILE A 34 -0.84 -0.03 -11.28
C ILE A 34 -1.86 -1.09 -10.92
N ASP A 35 -3.08 -0.63 -10.66
CA ASP A 35 -4.29 -1.42 -10.65
C ASP A 35 -4.92 -1.43 -12.04
N GLU A 36 -4.57 -2.42 -12.86
CA GLU A 36 -5.13 -2.59 -14.22
C GLU A 36 -6.65 -2.79 -14.21
N LYS A 37 -7.22 -3.32 -13.12
CA LYS A 37 -8.64 -3.63 -13.01
C LYS A 37 -9.48 -2.38 -12.74
N TRP A 38 -8.92 -1.39 -12.07
CA TRP A 38 -9.59 -0.10 -11.80
C TRP A 38 -9.06 1.07 -12.64
N ASP A 39 -8.10 0.83 -13.53
CA ASP A 39 -7.37 1.90 -14.24
C ASP A 39 -6.81 2.96 -13.26
N ALA A 40 -6.23 2.50 -12.15
CA ALA A 40 -5.74 3.36 -11.07
C ALA A 40 -4.25 3.16 -10.80
N GLU A 41 -3.58 4.23 -10.34
CA GLU A 41 -2.19 4.20 -9.90
C GLU A 41 -2.13 4.49 -8.40
N TRP A 42 -1.45 3.61 -7.67
CA TRP A 42 -1.16 3.74 -6.25
C TRP A 42 0.29 4.19 -6.10
N VAL A 43 0.48 5.47 -5.76
CA VAL A 43 1.80 6.06 -5.55
C VAL A 43 2.11 6.10 -4.06
N PHE A 44 3.19 5.44 -3.66
CA PHE A 44 3.73 5.48 -2.31
C PHE A 44 4.85 6.51 -2.29
N ASP A 45 4.62 7.62 -1.58
CA ASP A 45 5.54 8.75 -1.47
C ASP A 45 6.22 8.69 -0.10
N PHE A 46 7.51 8.36 -0.13
CA PHE A 46 8.32 8.17 1.08
C PHE A 46 8.82 9.51 1.63
N ASP A 47 9.02 10.51 0.77
CA ASP A 47 9.49 11.84 1.16
C ASP A 47 8.42 12.60 1.95
N ASN A 48 7.17 12.50 1.49
CA ASN A 48 6.03 13.16 2.10
C ASN A 48 5.26 12.26 3.07
N GLU A 49 5.68 10.99 3.18
CA GLU A 49 5.03 9.97 4.00
C GLU A 49 3.52 9.88 3.70
N VAL A 50 3.14 9.71 2.42
CA VAL A 50 1.73 9.60 1.95
C VAL A 50 1.53 8.48 0.93
N VAL A 51 0.29 8.03 0.77
CA VAL A 51 -0.12 7.20 -0.37
C VAL A 51 -1.12 7.98 -1.21
N ILE A 52 -0.89 8.09 -2.51
CA ILE A 52 -1.71 8.87 -3.44
C ILE A 52 -2.33 7.92 -4.45
N LEU A 53 -3.66 7.92 -4.52
CA LEU A 53 -4.42 7.24 -5.54
C LEU A 53 -4.68 8.19 -6.69
N LYS A 54 -4.31 7.80 -7.91
CA LYS A 54 -4.52 8.57 -9.14
C LYS A 54 -5.27 7.77 -10.19
N ASP A 55 -5.93 8.47 -11.10
CA ASP A 55 -6.38 7.89 -12.37
C ASP A 55 -5.14 7.57 -13.22
N ALA A 56 -4.94 6.30 -13.59
CA ALA A 56 -3.72 5.87 -14.29
C ALA A 56 -3.59 6.42 -15.72
N LYS A 57 -4.69 6.89 -16.32
CA LYS A 57 -4.71 7.41 -17.70
C LYS A 57 -4.57 8.93 -17.75
N LYS A 58 -5.19 9.63 -16.79
CA LYS A 58 -5.23 11.10 -16.74
C LYS A 58 -4.21 11.68 -15.78
N GLY A 59 -3.78 10.93 -14.78
CA GLY A 59 -2.91 11.40 -13.70
C GLY A 59 -3.62 12.25 -12.64
N ASP A 60 -4.94 12.40 -12.73
CA ASP A 60 -5.73 13.15 -11.76
C ASP A 60 -5.69 12.46 -10.39
N VAL A 61 -5.42 13.22 -9.33
CA VAL A 61 -5.45 12.69 -7.96
C VAL A 61 -6.90 12.43 -7.56
N ILE A 62 -7.18 11.17 -7.21
CA ILE A 62 -8.48 10.71 -6.72
C ILE A 62 -8.53 10.88 -5.20
N PHE A 63 -7.49 10.48 -4.50
CA PHE A 63 -7.42 10.55 -3.04
C PHE A 63 -5.98 10.52 -2.52
N THR A 64 -5.74 11.15 -1.37
CA THR A 64 -4.45 11.08 -0.66
C THR A 64 -4.67 10.54 0.74
N PHE A 65 -4.05 9.40 1.03
CA PHE A 65 -4.01 8.79 2.35
C PHE A 65 -2.85 9.39 3.15
N THR A 66 -3.15 9.81 4.37
CA THR A 66 -2.22 10.38 5.34
C THR A 66 -2.42 9.70 6.69
N GLU A 67 -1.49 9.86 7.64
CA GLU A 67 -1.66 9.29 8.98
C GLU A 67 -2.95 9.79 9.68
N ASP A 68 -3.38 11.02 9.39
CA ASP A 68 -4.54 11.65 10.01
C ASP A 68 -5.88 11.09 9.50
N ASN A 69 -5.90 10.46 8.32
CA ASN A 69 -7.13 9.98 7.70
C ASN A 69 -7.24 8.45 7.62
N ILE A 70 -6.34 7.74 8.31
CA ILE A 70 -6.39 6.29 8.49
C ILE A 70 -6.51 5.89 9.96
N THR A 71 -7.35 4.89 10.22
CA THR A 71 -7.55 4.27 11.54
C THR A 71 -7.33 2.77 11.48
N ASP A 72 -7.37 2.12 12.64
CA ASP A 72 -7.36 0.65 12.76
C ASP A 72 -6.21 -0.02 11.99
N PHE A 73 -5.06 0.65 12.05
CA PHE A 73 -3.83 0.20 11.42
C PHE A 73 -3.24 -0.97 12.20
N ASP A 74 -2.96 -2.06 11.49
CA ASP A 74 -2.24 -3.20 12.04
C ASP A 74 -1.54 -4.00 10.92
N TYR A 75 -0.62 -4.88 11.29
CA TYR A 75 0.23 -5.62 10.35
C TYR A 75 0.59 -7.01 10.87
N GLU A 76 0.88 -7.91 9.93
CA GLU A 76 1.29 -9.28 10.20
C GLU A 76 2.45 -9.68 9.28
N ILE A 77 3.48 -10.28 9.87
CA ILE A 77 4.58 -10.91 9.14
C ILE A 77 4.21 -12.39 8.90
N LEU A 78 4.10 -12.77 7.64
CA LEU A 78 3.66 -14.08 7.19
C LEU A 78 4.84 -14.94 6.72
N ALA A 79 4.58 -16.26 6.57
CA ALA A 79 5.48 -17.22 5.96
C ALA A 79 6.94 -17.20 6.50
N GLY A 80 7.10 -17.02 7.81
CA GLY A 80 8.42 -17.06 8.47
C GLY A 80 9.31 -15.83 8.23
N GLY A 81 8.73 -14.67 7.89
CA GLY A 81 9.48 -13.43 7.65
C GLY A 81 9.46 -12.96 6.19
N ALA A 82 8.88 -13.75 5.29
CA ALA A 82 9.05 -13.59 3.86
C ALA A 82 7.93 -12.78 3.16
N LYS A 83 6.82 -12.54 3.87
CA LYS A 83 5.71 -11.71 3.39
C LYS A 83 5.23 -10.81 4.52
N LEU A 84 4.74 -9.63 4.19
CA LEU A 84 4.16 -8.68 5.12
C LEU A 84 2.76 -8.34 4.62
N SER A 85 1.79 -8.40 5.53
CA SER A 85 0.43 -7.96 5.30
C SER A 85 0.15 -6.78 6.20
N ILE A 86 -0.50 -5.76 5.65
CA ILE A 86 -0.87 -4.55 6.36
C ILE A 86 -2.32 -4.26 6.08
N TRP A 87 -3.04 -3.76 7.08
CA TRP A 87 -4.39 -3.28 6.89
C TRP A 87 -4.64 -1.98 7.65
N CYS A 88 -5.56 -1.19 7.12
CA CYS A 88 -6.06 0.02 7.73
C CYS A 88 -7.49 0.29 7.29
N TYR A 89 -8.18 1.16 8.01
CA TYR A 89 -9.48 1.68 7.62
C TYR A 89 -9.36 3.17 7.29
N CYS A 90 -10.03 3.64 6.25
CA CYS A 90 -10.12 5.06 5.93
C CYS A 90 -11.58 5.52 6.08
N PRO A 91 -11.92 6.25 7.16
CA PRO A 91 -13.29 6.73 7.39
C PRO A 91 -13.83 7.61 6.26
N ALA A 92 -12.96 8.38 5.60
CA ALA A 92 -13.35 9.27 4.50
C ALA A 92 -13.82 8.51 3.25
N THR A 93 -13.35 7.27 3.06
CA THR A 93 -13.74 6.43 1.93
C THR A 93 -14.69 5.30 2.32
N TYR A 94 -15.02 5.14 3.61
CA TYR A 94 -15.84 4.07 4.17
C TYR A 94 -15.37 2.68 3.74
N ARG A 95 -14.05 2.47 3.76
CA ARG A 95 -13.39 1.24 3.28
C ARG A 95 -12.24 0.83 4.19
N ALA A 96 -12.13 -0.48 4.40
CA ALA A 96 -10.92 -1.12 4.88
C ALA A 96 -10.04 -1.52 3.69
N TYR A 97 -8.72 -1.34 3.84
CA TYR A 97 -7.71 -1.66 2.85
C TYR A 97 -6.75 -2.66 3.45
N LYS A 98 -6.37 -3.67 2.66
CA LYS A 98 -5.33 -4.63 3.02
C LYS A 98 -4.37 -4.79 1.85
N PHE A 99 -3.09 -4.66 2.15
CA PHE A 99 -1.99 -4.83 1.21
C PHE A 99 -1.11 -5.98 1.69
N THR A 100 -0.85 -6.95 0.83
CA THR A 100 0.01 -8.09 1.16
C THR A 100 1.11 -8.21 0.11
N SER A 101 2.37 -8.17 0.55
CA SER A 101 3.51 -8.32 -0.35
C SER A 101 3.57 -9.72 -0.97
N ARG A 102 4.14 -9.75 -2.17
CA ARG A 102 4.46 -10.97 -2.89
C ARG A 102 5.96 -11.00 -3.21
N TYR A 103 6.42 -12.17 -3.66
CA TYR A 103 7.83 -12.40 -4.00
C TYR A 103 8.25 -11.75 -5.33
N ASP A 104 7.28 -11.33 -6.14
CA ASP A 104 7.45 -10.69 -7.45
C ASP A 104 7.34 -9.16 -7.36
N PHE A 105 7.47 -8.57 -6.17
CA PHE A 105 7.32 -7.13 -5.88
C PHE A 105 5.91 -6.57 -6.11
N ASP A 106 5.01 -7.33 -6.74
CA ASP A 106 3.59 -7.05 -6.82
C ASP A 106 2.93 -7.12 -5.44
N ILE A 107 1.74 -6.53 -5.34
CA ILE A 107 0.98 -6.47 -4.09
C ILE A 107 -0.42 -7.03 -4.33
N ASN A 108 -0.82 -7.98 -3.49
CA ASN A 108 -2.24 -8.33 -3.40
C ASN A 108 -2.94 -7.23 -2.61
N MET A 109 -3.95 -6.61 -3.20
CA MET A 109 -4.73 -5.56 -2.60
C MET A 109 -6.18 -6.02 -2.43
N GLN A 110 -6.69 -5.88 -1.21
CA GLN A 110 -8.09 -6.10 -0.89
C GLN A 110 -8.70 -4.80 -0.36
N ILE A 111 -9.87 -4.42 -0.88
CA ILE A 111 -10.63 -3.26 -0.43
C ILE A 111 -12.03 -3.74 -0.05
N ALA A 112 -12.41 -3.58 1.21
CA ALA A 112 -13.70 -3.97 1.76
C ALA A 112 -14.51 -2.71 2.12
N PRO A 113 -15.57 -2.37 1.36
CA PRO A 113 -16.44 -1.24 1.68
C PRO A 113 -17.43 -1.58 2.80
N ASP A 114 -17.81 -0.59 3.62
CA ASP A 114 -18.74 -0.83 4.75
C ASP A 114 -20.17 -1.17 4.33
N TRP A 115 -20.55 -0.82 3.09
CA TRP A 115 -21.93 -0.90 2.61
C TRP A 115 -22.23 -2.17 1.81
N THR A 116 -21.26 -3.06 1.62
CA THR A 116 -21.44 -4.33 0.90
C THR A 116 -20.46 -5.38 1.41
N ASP A 117 -20.83 -6.65 1.32
CA ASP A 117 -19.93 -7.78 1.59
C ASP A 117 -19.00 -8.07 0.39
N ASP A 118 -19.18 -7.37 -0.74
CA ASP A 118 -18.33 -7.52 -1.92
C ASP A 118 -16.94 -6.94 -1.70
N ILE A 119 -15.94 -7.82 -1.60
CA ILE A 119 -14.53 -7.44 -1.47
C ILE A 119 -13.93 -7.25 -2.86
N TYR A 120 -13.36 -6.07 -3.09
CA TYR A 120 -12.51 -5.84 -4.25
C TYR A 120 -11.14 -6.48 -4.00
N ASP A 121 -10.86 -7.59 -4.69
CA ASP A 121 -9.57 -8.28 -4.63
C ASP A 121 -8.87 -8.17 -6.00
N THR A 122 -7.59 -7.77 -5.99
CA THR A 122 -6.76 -7.60 -7.17
C THR A 122 -5.27 -7.71 -6.85
N VAL A 123 -4.45 -7.87 -7.90
CA VAL A 123 -3.00 -7.73 -7.83
C VAL A 123 -2.63 -6.42 -8.51
N ILE A 124 -2.02 -5.51 -7.76
CA ILE A 124 -1.44 -4.29 -8.32
C ILE A 124 0.03 -4.56 -8.66
N LYS A 125 0.48 -4.06 -9.81
CA LYS A 125 1.79 -4.38 -10.39
C LYS A 125 2.76 -3.23 -10.26
N LEU A 126 3.99 -3.51 -9.85
CA LEU A 126 5.05 -2.50 -9.80
C LEU A 126 5.28 -1.92 -11.20
N GLN A 127 5.47 -0.60 -11.30
CA GLN A 127 5.88 0.10 -12.53
C GLN A 127 7.41 0.17 -12.69
#